data_AF-A0A7K4CD73-F1
#
_entry.id   AF-A0A7K4CD73-F1
#
_cell.length_a   1.000
_cell.length_b   1.000
_cell.length_c   1.000
_cell.angle_alpha   90.00
_cell.angle_beta   90.00
_cell.angle_gamma   90.00
#
_symmetry.space_group_name_H-M   'P 1'
#
loop_
_entity.id
_entity.type
_entity.pdbx_description
1 polymer ?
#
loop_
_entity_poly.entity_id
_entity_poly.type
_entity_poly.pdbx_seq_one_letter_code
_entity_poly.pdbx_strand_id
1 'polypeptide(L)'
;MKPVVNQFRTEVGYFCLVSTMNLVVGAIAIVSGLLYIIASVLGLTNSMASPELRLLTGVVAMICFGLGVSAFHTTRRISAGVREVRDLLDAQDPSLSYERITCLIVRMLAHYREIRRTLGTVILIGPLCGLCLFLLGILTSLETFSCGPGSFSITLDNRITILAQVLTLAILAANLASSYYLTKFAVAWNNRLAEIEESECALKASLGLDEP
;
A
#
# COMPACT_ATOMS: atom_id res chain seq x y z
N MET A 1 9.72 -1.49 -31.00
CA MET A 1 8.56 -0.98 -30.22
C MET A 1 8.64 0.52 -30.10
N LYS A 2 7.54 1.25 -30.32
CA LYS A 2 7.51 2.72 -30.18
C LYS A 2 7.78 3.11 -28.71
N PRO A 3 8.59 4.14 -28.43
CA PRO A 3 9.05 4.49 -27.07
C PRO A 3 7.88 4.75 -26.10
N VAL A 4 6.80 5.36 -26.58
CA VAL A 4 5.58 5.66 -25.80
C VAL A 4 4.88 4.41 -25.26
N VAL A 5 4.86 3.32 -26.05
CA VAL A 5 4.22 2.06 -25.65
C VAL A 5 5.01 1.37 -24.55
N ASN A 6 6.35 1.37 -24.69
CA ASN A 6 7.22 0.76 -23.69
C ASN A 6 7.17 1.54 -22.36
N GLN A 7 7.10 2.87 -22.45
CA GLN A 7 6.93 3.73 -21.27
C GLN A 7 5.59 3.46 -20.58
N PHE A 8 4.47 3.45 -21.31
CA PHE A 8 3.15 3.18 -20.72
C PHE A 8 3.06 1.79 -20.09
N ARG A 9 3.59 0.76 -20.76
CA ARG A 9 3.67 -0.60 -20.21
C ARG A 9 4.47 -0.65 -18.91
N THR A 10 5.59 0.07 -18.88
CA THR A 10 6.46 0.15 -17.71
C THR A 10 5.76 0.89 -16.55
N GLU A 11 5.07 2.00 -16.81
CA GLU A 11 4.31 2.76 -15.81
C GLU A 11 3.20 1.91 -15.17
N VAL A 12 2.40 1.22 -16.00
CA VAL A 12 1.33 0.32 -15.53
C VAL A 12 1.92 -0.86 -14.74
N GLY A 13 3.04 -1.42 -15.22
CA GLY A 13 3.75 -2.49 -14.53
C GLY A 13 4.23 -2.09 -13.14
N TYR A 14 4.89 -0.94 -13.00
CA TYR A 14 5.34 -0.42 -11.71
C TYR A 14 4.16 -0.13 -10.77
N PHE A 15 3.07 0.43 -11.29
CA PHE A 15 1.87 0.64 -10.48
C PHE A 15 1.29 -0.68 -9.95
N CYS A 16 1.16 -1.70 -10.81
CA CYS A 16 0.72 -3.02 -10.40
C CYS A 16 1.64 -3.65 -9.35
N LEU A 17 2.96 -3.51 -9.51
CA LEU A 17 3.93 -4.03 -8.55
C LEU A 17 3.77 -3.36 -7.18
N VAL A 18 3.78 -2.02 -7.14
CA VAL A 18 3.66 -1.23 -5.91
C VAL A 18 2.32 -1.48 -5.21
N SER A 19 1.23 -1.55 -5.97
CA SER A 19 -0.09 -1.89 -5.46
C SER A 19 -0.14 -3.31 -4.86
N THR A 20 0.54 -4.27 -5.50
CA THR A 20 0.63 -5.64 -4.97
C THR A 20 1.45 -5.69 -3.68
N MET A 21 2.53 -4.92 -3.56
CA MET A 21 3.30 -4.82 -2.31
C MET A 21 2.45 -4.25 -1.18
N ASN A 22 1.67 -3.19 -1.43
CA ASN A 22 0.74 -2.65 -0.43
C ASN A 22 -0.33 -3.65 0.01
N LEU A 23 -0.84 -4.48 -0.91
CA LEU A 23 -1.76 -5.57 -0.56
C LEU A 23 -1.12 -6.59 0.38
N VAL A 24 0.12 -6.99 0.10
CA VAL A 24 0.87 -7.93 0.94
C VAL A 24 1.09 -7.35 2.33
N VAL A 25 1.51 -6.08 2.42
CA VAL A 25 1.66 -5.40 3.72
C VAL A 25 0.33 -5.36 4.47
N GLY A 26 -0.75 -4.94 3.81
CA GLY A 26 -2.08 -4.90 4.43
C GLY A 26 -2.49 -6.26 5.00
N ALA A 27 -2.24 -7.34 4.25
CA ALA A 27 -2.47 -8.70 4.73
C ALA A 27 -1.61 -9.08 5.94
N ILE A 28 -0.31 -8.72 5.93
CA ILE A 28 0.58 -8.95 7.07
C ILE A 28 0.08 -8.20 8.30
N ALA A 29 -0.31 -6.93 8.17
CA ALA A 29 -0.88 -6.13 9.26
C ALA A 29 -2.13 -6.75 9.87
N ILE A 30 -3.05 -7.26 9.02
CA ILE A 30 -4.24 -7.99 9.47
C ILE A 30 -3.85 -9.21 10.29
N VAL A 31 -2.98 -10.07 9.74
CA VAL A 31 -2.58 -11.32 10.39
C VAL A 31 -1.84 -11.05 11.70
N SER A 32 -0.88 -10.12 11.70
CA SER A 32 -0.12 -9.76 12.91
C SER A 32 -1.02 -9.19 14.01
N GLY A 33 -1.94 -8.27 13.67
CA GLY A 33 -2.89 -7.73 14.63
C GLY A 33 -3.82 -8.81 15.18
N LEU A 34 -4.37 -9.66 14.30
CA LEU A 34 -5.28 -10.74 14.69
C LEU A 34 -4.61 -11.79 15.56
N LEU A 35 -3.37 -12.21 15.22
CA LEU A 35 -2.60 -13.17 16.01
C LEU A 35 -2.35 -12.65 17.44
N TYR A 36 -2.00 -11.37 17.58
CA TYR A 36 -1.81 -10.77 18.90
C TYR A 36 -3.12 -10.73 19.72
N ILE A 37 -4.24 -10.37 19.08
CA ILE A 37 -5.56 -10.36 19.73
C ILE A 37 -5.93 -11.76 20.23
N ILE A 38 -5.77 -12.79 19.38
CA ILE A 38 -6.04 -14.19 19.74
C ILE A 38 -5.14 -14.63 20.91
N ALA A 39 -3.84 -14.35 20.83
CA ALA A 39 -2.89 -14.68 21.89
C ALA A 39 -3.28 -14.01 23.22
N SER A 40 -3.74 -12.76 23.17
CA SER A 40 -4.19 -12.01 24.35
C SER A 40 -5.44 -12.62 24.98
N VAL A 41 -6.44 -12.98 24.17
CA VAL A 41 -7.70 -13.60 24.64
C VAL A 41 -7.44 -14.98 25.25
N LEU A 42 -6.52 -15.76 24.67
CA LEU A 42 -6.14 -17.08 25.20
C LEU A 42 -5.20 -17.01 26.40
N GLY A 43 -4.79 -15.81 26.83
CA GLY A 43 -3.84 -15.63 27.94
C GLY A 43 -2.43 -16.14 27.62
N LEU A 44 -2.08 -16.28 26.33
CA LEU A 44 -0.77 -16.71 25.84
C LEU A 44 0.25 -15.57 25.80
N THR A 45 -0.15 -14.33 26.08
CA THR A 45 0.77 -13.20 26.20
C THR A 45 1.52 -13.26 27.54
N ASN A 46 2.78 -12.83 27.55
CA ASN A 46 3.67 -12.99 28.71
C ASN A 46 3.06 -12.42 30.00
N SER A 47 2.84 -13.27 31.00
CA SER A 47 2.26 -12.92 32.32
C SER A 47 3.13 -12.01 33.17
N MET A 48 4.39 -11.80 32.77
CA MET A 48 5.36 -10.94 33.43
C MET A 48 5.37 -9.49 32.90
N ALA A 49 4.71 -9.21 31.76
CA ALA A 49 4.60 -7.85 31.25
C ALA A 49 3.70 -7.00 32.16
N SER A 50 4.06 -5.71 32.32
CA SER A 50 3.23 -4.79 33.11
C SER A 50 1.82 -4.67 32.47
N PRO A 51 0.76 -4.48 33.28
CA PRO A 51 -0.60 -4.33 32.77
C PRO A 51 -0.74 -3.19 31.75
N GLU A 52 0.02 -2.11 31.95
CA GLU A 52 0.07 -0.94 31.07
C GLU A 52 0.65 -1.27 29.70
N LEU A 53 1.75 -2.05 29.66
CA LEU A 53 2.39 -2.45 28.40
C LEU A 53 1.45 -3.33 27.58
N ARG A 54 0.79 -4.30 28.22
CA ARG A 54 -0.19 -5.18 27.58
C ARG A 54 -1.38 -4.41 26.98
N LEU A 55 -1.89 -3.42 27.71
CA LEU A 55 -2.97 -2.55 27.22
C LEU A 55 -2.51 -1.77 25.98
N LEU A 56 -1.32 -1.16 26.04
CA LEU A 56 -0.75 -0.41 24.92
C LEU A 56 -0.54 -1.29 23.69
N THR A 57 0.08 -2.46 23.84
CA THR A 57 0.30 -3.42 22.75
C THR A 57 -1.03 -3.88 22.15
N GLY A 58 -2.05 -4.14 22.97
CA GLY A 58 -3.40 -4.47 22.52
C GLY A 58 -4.06 -3.37 21.69
N VAL A 59 -3.98 -2.11 22.13
CA VAL A 59 -4.50 -0.96 21.37
C VAL A 59 -3.78 -0.84 20.02
N VAL A 60 -2.45 -0.97 19.99
CA VAL A 60 -1.68 -0.91 18.76
C VAL A 60 -2.02 -2.08 17.82
N ALA A 61 -2.24 -3.28 18.35
CA ALA A 61 -2.66 -4.44 17.56
C ALA A 61 -4.04 -4.23 16.90
N MET A 62 -5.00 -3.65 17.62
CA MET A 62 -6.32 -3.31 17.08
C MET A 62 -6.23 -2.26 15.98
N ILE A 63 -5.40 -1.22 16.17
CA ILE A 63 -5.14 -0.20 15.14
C ILE A 63 -4.48 -0.83 13.92
N CYS A 64 -3.49 -1.70 14.12
CA CYS A 64 -2.79 -2.40 13.05
C CYS A 64 -3.76 -3.27 12.23
N PHE A 65 -4.65 -4.02 12.89
CA PHE A 65 -5.69 -4.80 12.24
C PHE A 65 -6.63 -3.91 11.41
N GLY A 66 -7.17 -2.84 12.01
CA GLY A 66 -8.11 -1.93 11.33
C GLY A 66 -7.49 -1.22 10.12
N LEU A 67 -6.27 -0.69 10.28
CA LEU A 67 -5.52 -0.08 9.18
C LEU A 67 -5.15 -1.10 8.10
N GLY A 68 -4.79 -2.32 8.48
CA GLY A 68 -4.52 -3.42 7.56
C GLY A 68 -5.73 -3.76 6.69
N VAL A 69 -6.91 -3.92 7.29
CA VAL A 69 -8.18 -4.17 6.55
C VAL A 69 -8.47 -3.02 5.59
N SER A 70 -8.37 -1.77 6.06
CA SER A 70 -8.60 -0.59 5.24
C SER A 70 -7.63 -0.48 4.07
N ALA A 71 -6.33 -0.65 4.32
CA ALA A 71 -5.29 -0.64 3.31
C ALA A 71 -5.51 -1.74 2.27
N PHE A 72 -5.84 -2.96 2.72
CA PHE A 72 -6.07 -4.11 1.85
C PHE A 72 -7.27 -3.88 0.92
N HIS A 73 -8.43 -3.52 1.47
CA HIS A 73 -9.64 -3.31 0.69
C HIS A 73 -9.49 -2.17 -0.31
N THR A 74 -8.92 -1.05 0.13
CA THR A 74 -8.74 0.15 -0.69
C THR A 74 -7.74 -0.10 -1.82
N THR A 75 -6.61 -0.74 -1.50
CA THR A 75 -5.59 -1.08 -2.50
C THR A 75 -6.12 -2.10 -3.50
N ARG A 76 -6.94 -3.08 -3.07
CA ARG A 76 -7.56 -4.07 -3.96
C ARG A 76 -8.44 -3.39 -5.01
N ARG A 77 -9.29 -2.46 -4.60
CA ARG A 77 -10.17 -1.71 -5.51
C ARG A 77 -9.39 -0.96 -6.58
N ILE A 78 -8.32 -0.28 -6.18
CA ILE A 78 -7.42 0.45 -7.10
C ILE A 78 -6.68 -0.51 -8.04
N SER A 79 -6.19 -1.63 -7.50
CA SER A 79 -5.39 -2.59 -8.27
C SER A 79 -6.18 -3.29 -9.38
N ALA A 80 -7.49 -3.49 -9.19
CA ALA A 80 -8.32 -4.25 -10.11
C ALA A 80 -8.43 -3.58 -11.49
N GLY A 81 -8.72 -2.28 -11.53
CA GLY A 81 -8.87 -1.57 -12.81
C GLY A 81 -7.55 -1.41 -13.55
N VAL A 82 -6.43 -1.25 -12.84
CA VAL A 82 -5.11 -1.16 -13.47
C VAL A 82 -4.62 -2.51 -13.98
N ARG A 83 -4.95 -3.61 -13.28
CA ARG A 83 -4.66 -4.98 -13.76
C ARG A 83 -5.42 -5.30 -15.03
N GLU A 84 -6.69 -4.90 -15.14
CA GLU A 84 -7.45 -5.09 -16.40
C GLU A 84 -6.75 -4.39 -17.59
N VAL A 85 -6.29 -3.15 -17.41
CA VAL A 85 -5.54 -2.42 -18.43
C VAL A 85 -4.22 -3.12 -18.77
N ARG A 86 -3.52 -3.64 -17.75
CA ARG A 86 -2.28 -4.42 -17.94
C ARG A 86 -2.53 -5.70 -18.73
N ASP A 87 -3.53 -6.48 -18.35
CA ASP A 87 -3.83 -7.77 -18.98
C ASP A 87 -4.20 -7.56 -20.45
N LEU A 88 -4.95 -6.49 -20.77
CA LEU A 88 -5.23 -6.09 -22.14
C LEU A 88 -3.99 -5.65 -22.91
N LEU A 89 -3.00 -5.06 -22.23
CA LEU A 89 -1.74 -4.62 -22.82
C LEU A 89 -0.76 -5.78 -23.04
N ASP A 90 -0.77 -6.78 -22.15
CA ASP A 90 0.07 -7.97 -22.18
C ASP A 90 -0.49 -9.04 -23.14
N ALA A 91 -1.81 -9.14 -23.30
CA ALA A 91 -2.47 -10.07 -24.22
C ALA A 91 -2.38 -9.68 -25.71
N GLN A 92 -1.85 -8.49 -26.03
CA GLN A 92 -1.79 -7.98 -27.41
C GLN A 92 -0.41 -8.18 -28.05
N ASP A 93 -0.45 -8.62 -29.31
CA ASP A 93 0.71 -8.84 -30.21
C ASP A 93 1.58 -7.57 -30.36
N PRO A 94 2.89 -7.66 -30.67
CA PRO A 94 3.82 -6.52 -30.76
C PRO A 94 3.47 -5.46 -31.81
N SER A 95 2.50 -5.71 -32.70
CA SER A 95 2.07 -4.82 -33.79
C SER A 95 0.90 -3.92 -33.39
N LEU A 96 1.02 -3.23 -32.25
CA LEU A 96 -0.02 -2.33 -31.75
C LEU A 96 -0.30 -1.15 -32.72
N SER A 97 -1.55 -1.06 -33.19
CA SER A 97 -2.07 0.15 -33.84
C SER A 97 -2.14 1.30 -32.83
N TYR A 98 -1.78 2.51 -33.26
CA TYR A 98 -1.74 3.71 -32.43
C TYR A 98 -3.09 4.00 -31.76
N GLU A 99 -4.19 3.79 -32.48
CA GLU A 99 -5.56 3.99 -31.98
C GLU A 99 -5.88 3.13 -30.75
N ARG A 100 -5.35 1.89 -30.71
CA ARG A 100 -5.64 0.95 -29.62
C ARG A 100 -4.88 1.31 -28.35
N ILE A 101 -3.65 1.81 -28.48
CA ILE A 101 -2.87 2.34 -27.36
C ILE A 101 -3.55 3.59 -26.80
N THR A 102 -3.99 4.50 -27.66
CA THR A 102 -4.74 5.69 -27.25
C THR A 102 -6.01 5.31 -26.49
N CYS A 103 -6.76 4.30 -26.96
CA CYS A 103 -7.93 3.78 -26.25
C CYS A 103 -7.58 3.26 -24.84
N LEU A 104 -6.47 2.52 -24.68
CA LEU A 104 -6.02 2.03 -23.37
C LEU A 104 -5.59 3.18 -22.44
N ILE A 105 -4.91 4.20 -22.97
CA ILE A 105 -4.51 5.38 -22.20
C ILE A 105 -5.76 6.12 -21.72
N VAL A 106 -6.74 6.37 -22.59
CA VAL A 106 -8.01 7.02 -22.24
C VAL A 106 -8.76 6.21 -21.18
N ARG A 107 -8.83 4.88 -21.33
CA ARG A 107 -9.46 4.00 -20.33
C ARG A 107 -8.76 4.06 -18.97
N MET A 108 -7.43 4.07 -18.96
CA MET A 108 -6.64 4.24 -17.74
C MET A 108 -6.85 5.62 -17.11
N LEU A 109 -6.98 6.66 -17.92
CA LEU A 109 -7.21 8.04 -17.47
C LEU A 109 -8.61 8.21 -16.86
N ALA A 110 -9.63 7.62 -17.48
CA ALA A 110 -10.99 7.57 -16.94
C ALA A 110 -11.02 6.82 -15.59
N HIS A 111 -10.34 5.67 -15.51
CA HIS A 111 -10.19 4.94 -14.26
C HIS A 111 -9.47 5.78 -13.19
N TYR A 112 -8.35 6.42 -13.55
CA TYR A 112 -7.58 7.30 -12.67
C TYR A 112 -8.43 8.45 -12.11
N ARG A 113 -9.26 9.09 -12.94
CA ARG A 113 -10.17 10.18 -12.53
C ARG A 113 -11.13 9.72 -11.42
N GLU A 114 -11.63 8.49 -11.49
CA GLU A 114 -12.48 7.90 -10.45
C GLU A 114 -11.70 7.60 -9.16
N ILE A 115 -10.50 7.03 -9.28
CA ILE A 115 -9.73 6.56 -8.12
C ILE A 115 -8.83 7.63 -7.47
N ARG A 116 -8.65 8.82 -8.06
CA ARG A 116 -7.66 9.83 -7.59
C ARG A 116 -7.79 10.19 -6.12
N ARG A 117 -9.03 10.33 -5.60
CA ARG A 117 -9.29 10.65 -4.19
C ARG A 117 -8.88 9.49 -3.28
N THR A 118 -9.23 8.27 -3.68
CA THR A 118 -8.91 7.03 -2.97
C THR A 118 -7.41 6.75 -2.98
N LEU A 119 -6.71 7.08 -4.07
CA LEU A 119 -5.26 6.94 -4.18
C LEU A 119 -4.52 7.83 -3.16
N GLY A 120 -4.99 9.06 -2.95
CA GLY A 120 -4.48 9.94 -1.90
C GLY A 120 -4.62 9.34 -0.50
N THR A 121 -5.72 8.65 -0.23
CA THR A 121 -5.92 7.93 1.03
C THR A 121 -4.92 6.77 1.19
N VAL A 122 -4.66 6.00 0.13
CA VAL A 122 -3.68 4.88 0.17
C VAL A 122 -2.25 5.38 0.40
N ILE A 123 -1.88 6.50 -0.20
CA ILE A 123 -0.57 7.14 -0.01
C ILE A 123 -0.32 7.46 1.46
N LEU A 124 -1.36 7.86 2.21
CA LEU A 124 -1.28 8.16 3.64
C LEU A 124 -1.39 6.90 4.51
N ILE A 125 -2.33 6.00 4.22
CA ILE A 125 -2.59 4.78 5.01
C ILE A 125 -1.40 3.82 4.95
N GLY A 126 -0.70 3.70 3.82
CA GLY A 126 0.42 2.78 3.64
C GLY A 126 1.54 2.98 4.68
N PRO A 127 2.14 4.18 4.78
CA PRO A 127 3.14 4.49 5.80
C PRO A 127 2.64 4.33 7.23
N LEU A 128 1.39 4.74 7.52
CA LEU A 128 0.76 4.56 8.84
C LEU A 128 0.66 3.07 9.20
N CYS A 129 0.25 2.22 8.26
CA CYS A 129 0.16 0.77 8.45
C CYS A 129 1.53 0.16 8.74
N GLY A 130 2.56 0.55 7.97
CA GLY A 130 3.95 0.14 8.21
C GLY A 130 4.47 0.59 9.58
N LEU A 131 4.15 1.82 10.00
CA LEU A 131 4.54 2.35 11.31
C LEU A 131 3.88 1.59 12.44
N CYS A 132 2.58 1.29 12.34
CA CYS A 132 1.86 0.50 13.33
C CYS A 132 2.43 -0.92 13.46
N LEU A 133 2.77 -1.57 12.34
CA LEU A 133 3.44 -2.87 12.34
C LEU A 133 4.80 -2.82 13.04
N PHE A 134 5.59 -1.77 12.78
CA PHE A 134 6.89 -1.57 13.42
C PHE A 134 6.74 -1.35 14.94
N LEU A 135 5.81 -0.49 15.36
CA LEU A 135 5.49 -0.26 16.77
C LEU A 135 5.01 -1.53 17.48
N LEU A 136 4.13 -2.30 16.83
CA LEU A 136 3.67 -3.58 17.37
C LEU A 136 4.85 -4.56 17.57
N GLY A 137 5.80 -4.59 16.62
CA GLY A 137 7.03 -5.37 16.75
C GLY A 137 7.90 -4.95 17.94
N ILE A 138 8.07 -3.64 18.16
CA ILE A 138 8.81 -3.11 19.33
C ILE A 138 8.12 -3.50 20.62
N LEU A 139 6.81 -3.27 20.73
CA LEU A 139 6.06 -3.51 21.97
C LEU A 139 6.06 -5.00 22.34
N THR A 140 5.80 -5.88 21.38
CA THR A 140 5.87 -7.34 21.59
C THR A 140 7.28 -7.79 21.96
N SER A 141 8.32 -7.16 21.41
CA SER A 141 9.70 -7.45 21.81
C SER A 141 9.98 -7.01 23.25
N LEU A 142 9.50 -5.83 23.67
CA LEU A 142 9.65 -5.37 25.05
C LEU A 142 8.96 -6.30 26.06
N GLU A 143 7.80 -6.86 25.70
CA GLU A 143 7.13 -7.90 26.49
C GLU A 143 7.95 -9.18 26.63
N THR A 144 8.81 -9.50 25.65
CA THR A 144 9.74 -10.65 25.73
C THR A 144 11.03 -10.32 26.50
N PHE A 145 11.49 -9.07 26.46
CA PHE A 145 12.75 -8.64 27.10
C PHE A 145 12.62 -8.23 28.57
N SER A 146 11.40 -8.10 29.12
CA SER A 146 11.21 -7.83 30.54
C SER A 146 11.61 -9.04 31.41
N CYS A 147 12.91 -9.30 31.48
CA CYS A 147 13.56 -10.31 32.31
C CYS A 147 14.05 -9.67 33.61
N GLY A 148 13.84 -10.38 34.72
CA GLY A 148 14.20 -9.97 36.07
C GLY A 148 15.70 -9.76 36.30
N PRO A 149 16.05 -9.17 37.46
CA PRO A 149 17.42 -8.78 37.76
C PRO A 149 18.29 -10.04 37.94
N GLY A 150 19.23 -10.31 37.02
CA GLY A 150 20.34 -11.22 37.35
C GLY A 150 21.02 -12.04 36.26
N SER A 151 20.52 -12.17 35.04
CA SER A 151 21.32 -12.85 33.99
C SER A 151 20.94 -12.44 32.57
N PHE A 152 21.90 -11.84 31.86
CA PHE A 152 21.81 -11.60 30.42
C PHE A 152 22.21 -12.89 29.69
N SER A 153 21.33 -13.89 29.66
CA SER A 153 21.54 -15.05 28.79
C SER A 153 20.86 -14.77 27.45
N ILE A 154 21.64 -14.63 26.38
CA ILE A 154 21.13 -14.54 25.00
C ILE A 154 20.64 -15.94 24.62
N THR A 155 19.37 -16.23 24.90
CA THR A 155 18.70 -17.46 24.49
C THR A 155 18.35 -17.42 23.00
N LEU A 156 18.05 -18.58 22.40
CA LEU A 156 17.68 -18.72 20.99
C LEU A 156 16.49 -17.82 20.58
N ASP A 157 15.62 -17.55 21.54
CA ASP A 157 14.45 -16.67 21.44
C ASP A 157 14.82 -15.25 20.99
N ASN A 158 15.97 -14.75 21.47
CA ASN A 158 16.47 -13.41 21.14
C ASN A 158 16.83 -13.28 19.64
N ARG A 159 17.32 -14.35 19.00
CA ARG A 159 17.67 -14.32 17.55
C ARG A 159 16.43 -14.22 16.67
N ILE A 160 15.34 -14.88 17.07
CA ILE A 160 14.07 -14.84 16.34
C ILE A 160 13.44 -13.45 16.47
N THR A 161 13.48 -12.86 17.67
CA THR A 161 13.01 -11.49 17.90
C THR A 161 13.80 -10.45 17.11
N ILE A 162 15.13 -10.56 17.04
CA ILE A 162 15.97 -9.67 16.22
C ILE A 162 15.63 -9.81 14.73
N LEU A 163 15.46 -11.04 14.23
CA LEU A 163 15.07 -11.26 12.83
C LEU A 163 13.69 -10.66 12.53
N ALA A 164 12.73 -10.82 13.44
CA ALA A 164 11.39 -10.26 13.30
C ALA A 164 11.42 -8.72 13.27
N GLN A 165 12.26 -8.08 14.10
CA GLN A 165 12.50 -6.64 14.10
C GLN A 165 13.10 -6.12 12.78
N VAL A 166 14.08 -6.83 12.23
CA VAL A 166 14.66 -6.49 10.93
C VAL A 166 13.60 -6.59 9.82
N LEU A 167 12.73 -7.60 9.90
CA LEU A 167 11.65 -7.77 8.93
C LEU A 167 10.59 -6.66 9.03
N THR A 168 10.17 -6.26 10.24
CA THR A 168 9.21 -5.16 10.40
C THR A 168 9.78 -3.82 9.94
N LEU A 169 11.09 -3.59 10.14
CA LEU A 169 11.78 -2.43 9.58
C LEU A 169 11.82 -2.44 8.05
N ALA A 170 12.11 -3.59 7.45
CA ALA A 170 12.08 -3.74 5.99
C ALA A 170 10.67 -3.48 5.42
N ILE A 171 9.62 -3.93 6.12
CA ILE A 171 8.23 -3.64 5.76
C ILE A 171 7.91 -2.15 5.86
N LEU A 172 8.37 -1.47 6.91
CA LEU A 172 8.21 -0.02 7.05
C LEU A 172 8.89 0.73 5.88
N ALA A 173 10.13 0.37 5.57
CA ALA A 173 10.87 0.95 4.45
C ALA A 173 10.17 0.71 3.10
N ALA A 174 9.64 -0.51 2.88
CA ALA A 174 8.87 -0.85 1.68
C ALA A 174 7.59 0.00 1.56
N ASN A 175 6.88 0.27 2.66
CA ASN A 175 5.70 1.13 2.66
C ASN A 175 6.01 2.59 2.36
N LEU A 176 7.11 3.11 2.92
CA LEU A 176 7.60 4.46 2.61
C LEU A 176 7.96 4.59 1.13
N ALA A 177 8.70 3.61 0.59
CA ALA A 177 9.04 3.57 -0.83
C ALA A 177 7.79 3.49 -1.71
N SER A 178 6.85 2.62 -1.37
CA SER A 178 5.56 2.48 -2.06
C SER A 178 4.78 3.80 -2.10
N SER A 179 4.64 4.47 -0.96
CA SER A 179 3.97 5.77 -0.86
C SER A 179 4.66 6.84 -1.72
N TYR A 180 5.99 6.86 -1.74
CA TYR A 180 6.76 7.75 -2.61
C TYR A 180 6.48 7.50 -4.10
N TYR A 181 6.51 6.24 -4.55
CA TYR A 181 6.23 5.88 -5.94
C TYR A 181 4.78 6.19 -6.34
N LEU A 182 3.80 5.90 -5.46
CA LEU A 182 2.39 6.24 -5.70
C LEU A 182 2.17 7.74 -5.77
N THR A 183 2.88 8.53 -4.96
CA THR A 183 2.83 10.00 -5.02
C THR A 183 3.37 10.51 -6.35
N LYS A 184 4.53 10.01 -6.77
CA LYS A 184 5.12 10.39 -8.07
C LYS A 184 4.21 10.03 -9.23
N PHE A 185 3.58 8.86 -9.18
CA PHE A 185 2.58 8.45 -10.14
C PHE A 185 1.38 9.39 -10.12
N ALA A 186 0.81 9.68 -8.95
CA ALA A 186 -0.35 10.56 -8.82
C ALA A 186 -0.08 11.96 -9.38
N VAL A 187 1.09 12.53 -9.14
CA VAL A 187 1.48 13.84 -9.69
C VAL A 187 1.52 13.79 -11.22
N ALA A 188 2.18 12.78 -11.81
CA ALA A 188 2.28 12.66 -13.25
C ALA A 188 0.92 12.51 -13.93
N TRP A 189 0.02 11.72 -13.34
CA TRP A 189 -1.31 11.48 -13.87
C TRP A 189 -2.29 12.62 -13.61
N ASN A 190 -2.13 13.36 -12.51
CA ASN A 190 -2.86 14.61 -12.28
C ASN A 190 -2.51 15.67 -13.34
N ASN A 191 -1.24 15.79 -13.70
CA ASN A 191 -0.82 16.73 -14.76
C ASN A 191 -1.43 16.34 -16.11
N ARG A 192 -1.38 15.05 -16.48
CA ARG A 192 -2.01 14.55 -17.72
C ARG A 192 -3.53 14.79 -17.73
N LEU A 193 -4.19 14.60 -16.58
CA LEU A 193 -5.63 14.83 -16.45
C LEU A 193 -5.98 16.31 -16.59
N ALA A 194 -5.18 17.21 -16.01
CA ALA A 194 -5.39 18.66 -16.09
C ALA A 194 -5.22 19.18 -17.54
N GLU A 195 -4.20 18.70 -18.25
CA GLU A 195 -3.97 19.05 -19.66
C GLU A 195 -5.13 18.60 -20.55
N ILE A 196 -5.67 17.40 -20.30
CA ILE A 196 -6.84 16.90 -21.04
C ILE A 196 -8.09 17.71 -20.68
N GLU A 197 -8.33 18.04 -19.42
CA GLU A 197 -9.46 18.89 -19.00
C GLU A 197 -9.40 20.28 -19.64
N GLU A 198 -8.22 20.88 -19.74
CA GLU A 198 -8.01 22.16 -20.43
C GLU A 198 -8.32 22.04 -21.93
N SER A 199 -7.83 20.97 -22.58
CA SER A 199 -8.11 20.71 -24.00
C SER A 199 -9.59 20.43 -24.28
N GLU A 200 -10.28 19.73 -23.37
CA GLU A 200 -11.72 19.46 -23.45
C GLU A 200 -12.54 20.75 -23.30
N CYS A 201 -12.16 21.64 -22.37
CA CYS A 201 -12.79 22.95 -22.21
C CYS A 201 -12.58 23.83 -23.46
N ALA A 202 -11.35 23.90 -23.99
CA ALA A 202 -11.07 24.65 -25.21
C ALA A 202 -11.86 24.11 -26.41
N LEU A 203 -12.01 22.78 -26.50
CA LEU A 203 -12.79 22.14 -27.56
C LEU A 203 -14.29 22.46 -27.41
N LYS A 204 -14.86 22.36 -26.21
CA LYS A 204 -16.27 22.71 -25.94
C LYS A 204 -16.58 24.16 -26.26
N ALA A 205 -15.69 25.08 -25.88
CA ALA A 205 -15.76 26.49 -26.22
C ALA A 205 -15.76 26.70 -27.75
N SER A 206 -14.87 26.01 -28.47
CA SER A 206 -14.79 26.10 -29.94
C SER A 206 -16.00 25.51 -30.67
N LEU A 207 -16.66 24.52 -30.07
CA LEU A 207 -17.86 23.86 -30.61
C LEU A 207 -19.16 24.58 -30.22
N GLY A 208 -19.09 25.66 -29.44
CA GLY A 208 -20.27 26.39 -28.97
C GLY A 208 -21.17 25.56 -28.05
N LEU A 209 -20.62 24.52 -27.40
CA LEU A 209 -21.33 23.68 -26.44
C LEU A 209 -21.32 24.26 -25.02
N ASP A 210 -20.75 25.45 -24.85
CA ASP A 210 -20.73 26.21 -23.60
C ASP A 210 -21.96 27.13 -23.50
N GLU A 211 -23.17 26.57 -23.36
CA GLU A 211 -24.35 27.32 -22.86
C GLU A 211 -25.35 26.37 -22.17
N PRO A 212 -26.05 26.82 -21.10
CA PRO A 212 -25.59 27.38 -19.83
C PRO A 212 -25.62 26.38 -18.65
#